data_AF-A0A661GKY5-F1
#
_entry.id   AF-A0A661GKY5-F1
#
_cell.length_a   1.000
_cell.length_b   1.000
_cell.length_c   1.000
_cell.angle_alpha   90.00
_cell.angle_beta   90.00
_cell.angle_gamma   90.00
#
_symmetry.space_group_name_H-M   'P 1'
#
loop_
_entity.id
_entity.type
_entity.pdbx_description
1 polymer ?
#
loop_
_entity_poly.entity_id
_entity_poly.type
_entity_poly.pdbx_seq_one_letter_code
_entity_poly.pdbx_strand_id
1 'polypeptide(L)'
;MADRLKDDTDLKLESLFRSQPVQDDGFSVKVVSRVRRRIWVRRLAMPVALTIGTLIAAKPLLQLASAIPKLLMIVPDSMSGLDNLPLSSLPQNTTVIFGAMLLFAVMMVGKMLED
;
A
#
# COMPACT_ATOMS: atom_id res chain seq x y z
N MET A 1 9.04 -59.69 7.44
CA MET A 1 9.29 -60.66 6.34
C MET A 1 8.55 -60.21 5.07
N ALA A 2 8.78 -58.97 4.61
CA ALA A 2 8.08 -58.40 3.44
C ALA A 2 8.94 -58.36 2.16
N ASP A 3 10.21 -58.76 2.26
CA ASP A 3 11.19 -58.64 1.15
C ASP A 3 11.28 -59.86 0.22
N ARG A 4 10.43 -60.88 0.38
CA ARG A 4 10.58 -62.16 -0.34
C ARG A 4 9.62 -62.42 -1.50
N LEU A 5 8.78 -61.46 -1.88
CA LEU A 5 7.79 -61.61 -2.96
C LEU A 5 7.82 -60.45 -3.97
N LYS A 6 9.01 -59.91 -4.22
CA LYS A 6 9.18 -58.93 -5.29
C LYS A 6 9.45 -59.70 -6.59
N ASP A 7 8.42 -59.80 -7.43
CA ASP A 7 8.48 -60.50 -8.72
C ASP A 7 9.57 -59.89 -9.61
N ASP A 8 10.20 -60.72 -10.45
CA ASP A 8 11.18 -60.29 -11.47
C ASP A 8 10.64 -59.16 -12.36
N THR A 9 9.33 -59.10 -12.53
CA THR A 9 8.60 -58.04 -13.24
C THR A 9 8.70 -56.70 -12.52
N ASP A 10 8.54 -56.68 -11.19
CA ASP A 10 8.67 -55.48 -10.38
C ASP A 10 10.11 -54.97 -10.34
N LEU A 11 11.08 -55.89 -10.31
CA LEU A 11 12.50 -55.53 -10.41
C LEU A 11 12.85 -54.92 -11.78
N LYS A 12 12.28 -55.45 -12.87
CA LYS A 12 12.43 -54.87 -14.22
C LYS A 12 11.78 -53.50 -14.34
N LEU A 13 10.57 -53.33 -13.81
CA LEU A 13 9.90 -52.03 -13.78
C LEU A 13 10.70 -51.01 -12.96
N GLU A 14 11.18 -51.39 -11.78
CA GLU A 14 12.01 -50.51 -10.96
C GLU A 14 13.30 -50.11 -11.69
N SER A 15 13.92 -51.03 -12.45
CA SER A 15 15.11 -50.71 -13.24
C SER A 15 14.83 -49.74 -14.41
N LEU A 16 13.62 -49.76 -14.99
CA LEU A 16 13.20 -48.81 -16.01
C LEU A 16 12.95 -47.41 -15.43
N PHE A 17 12.52 -47.33 -14.17
CA PHE A 17 12.25 -46.08 -13.46
C PHE A 17 13.44 -45.54 -12.65
N ARG A 18 14.55 -46.28 -12.55
CA ARG A 18 15.86 -45.77 -12.10
C ARG A 18 16.46 -44.86 -13.17
N SER A 19 15.78 -43.76 -13.46
CA SER A 19 16.39 -42.65 -14.18
C SER A 19 17.42 -42.00 -13.27
N GLN A 20 18.60 -41.73 -13.83
CA GLN A 20 19.62 -40.96 -13.15
C GLN A 20 19.05 -39.55 -12.93
N PRO A 21 19.08 -39.00 -11.69
CA PRO A 21 18.55 -37.68 -11.45
C PRO A 21 19.25 -36.68 -12.37
N VAL A 22 18.46 -35.89 -13.11
CA VAL A 22 18.99 -34.86 -13.99
C VAL A 22 19.81 -33.90 -13.13
N GLN A 23 21.11 -33.78 -13.43
CA GLN A 23 21.96 -32.82 -12.74
C GLN A 23 21.44 -31.41 -13.04
N ASP A 24 21.09 -30.70 -11.96
CA ASP A 24 20.77 -29.28 -12.04
C ASP A 24 22.08 -28.49 -12.05
N ASP A 25 22.44 -27.92 -13.20
CA ASP A 25 23.63 -27.07 -13.41
C ASP A 25 23.50 -25.68 -12.72
N GLY A 26 22.96 -25.66 -11.50
CA GLY A 26 22.70 -24.46 -10.72
C GLY A 26 21.59 -23.57 -11.30
N PHE A 27 20.74 -24.10 -12.18
CA PHE A 27 19.59 -23.39 -12.73
C PHE A 27 18.60 -23.04 -11.61
N SER A 28 18.27 -23.99 -10.73
CA SER A 28 17.31 -23.72 -9.64
C SER A 28 17.81 -22.62 -8.71
N VAL A 29 19.12 -22.60 -8.40
CA VAL A 29 19.73 -21.58 -7.53
C VAL A 29 19.62 -20.18 -8.17
N LYS A 30 19.86 -20.08 -9.49
CA LYS A 30 19.70 -18.82 -10.24
C LYS A 30 18.24 -18.35 -10.28
N VAL A 31 17.28 -19.26 -10.41
CA VAL A 31 15.85 -18.92 -10.39
C VAL A 31 15.42 -18.45 -8.99
N VAL A 32 15.77 -19.21 -7.95
CA VAL A 32 15.41 -18.89 -6.56
C VAL A 32 15.97 -17.53 -6.14
N SER A 33 17.22 -17.22 -6.49
CA SER A 33 17.82 -15.91 -6.17
C SER A 33 17.11 -14.74 -6.88
N ARG A 34 16.73 -14.90 -8.15
CA ARG A 34 15.93 -13.89 -8.87
C ARG A 34 14.56 -13.68 -8.24
N VAL A 35 13.86 -14.77 -7.90
CA VAL A 35 12.53 -14.70 -7.26
C VAL A 35 12.63 -14.04 -5.89
N ARG A 36 13.61 -14.45 -5.06
CA ARG A 36 13.82 -13.89 -3.73
C ARG A 36 14.12 -12.39 -3.80
N ARG A 37 14.94 -11.95 -4.76
CA ARG A 37 15.21 -10.52 -5.00
C ARG A 37 13.92 -9.75 -5.35
N ARG A 38 13.09 -10.30 -6.24
CA ARG A 38 11.82 -9.65 -6.65
C ARG A 38 10.83 -9.52 -5.49
N ILE A 39 10.73 -10.56 -4.65
CA ILE A 39 9.90 -10.53 -3.43
C ILE A 39 10.40 -9.45 -2.46
N TRP A 40 11.71 -9.37 -2.25
CA TRP A 40 12.32 -8.37 -1.37
C TRP A 40 12.05 -6.94 -1.85
N VAL A 41 12.26 -6.66 -3.13
CA VAL A 41 11.97 -5.34 -3.71
C VAL A 41 10.50 -4.97 -3.53
N ARG A 42 9.59 -5.92 -3.78
CA ARG A 42 8.14 -5.69 -3.61
C ARG A 42 7.77 -5.44 -2.16
N ARG A 43 8.41 -6.11 -1.20
CA ARG A 43 8.20 -5.89 0.24
C ARG A 43 8.70 -4.53 0.72
N LEU A 44 9.74 -3.99 0.08
CA LEU A 44 10.27 -2.67 0.43
C LEU A 44 9.50 -1.52 -0.22
N ALA A 45 8.76 -1.75 -1.30
CA ALA A 45 7.99 -0.72 -1.98
C ALA A 45 6.96 -0.04 -1.07
N MET A 46 6.21 -0.82 -0.27
CA MET A 46 5.22 -0.33 0.69
C MET A 46 5.79 0.60 1.76
N PRO A 47 6.79 0.19 2.58
CA PRO A 47 7.35 1.05 3.61
C PRO A 47 8.04 2.29 3.01
N VAL A 48 8.70 2.15 1.86
CA VAL A 48 9.33 3.30 1.18
C VAL A 48 8.26 4.32 0.75
N ALA A 49 7.19 3.89 0.08
CA ALA A 49 6.10 4.77 -0.30
C ALA A 49 5.48 5.47 0.92
N LEU A 50 5.28 4.74 2.03
CA LEU A 50 4.73 5.28 3.26
C LEU A 50 5.67 6.33 3.89
N THR A 51 6.98 6.08 3.94
CA THR A 51 7.94 7.06 4.46
C THR A 51 8.00 8.33 3.60
N ILE A 52 7.97 8.21 2.28
CA ILE A 52 8.01 9.36 1.38
C ILE A 52 6.69 10.15 1.47
N GLY A 53 5.56 9.44 1.44
CA GLY A 53 4.23 10.04 1.53
C GLY A 53 4.04 10.80 2.85
N THR A 54 4.44 10.21 3.97
CA THR A 54 4.38 10.87 5.29
C THR A 54 5.28 12.10 5.34
N LEU A 55 6.49 12.04 4.78
CA LEU A 55 7.43 13.16 4.78
C LEU A 55 6.92 14.35 3.96
N ILE A 56 6.25 14.10 2.84
CA ILE A 56 5.61 15.13 2.02
C ILE A 56 4.34 15.69 2.70
N ALA A 57 3.51 14.81 3.27
CA ALA A 57 2.24 15.19 3.89
C ALA A 57 2.39 15.88 5.26
N ALA A 58 3.53 15.71 5.95
CA ALA A 58 3.73 16.25 7.29
C ALA A 58 3.51 17.78 7.37
N LYS A 59 4.03 18.54 6.40
CA LYS A 59 3.89 20.01 6.37
C LYS A 59 2.43 20.48 6.27
N PRO A 60 1.64 20.08 5.25
CA PRO A 60 0.25 20.51 5.16
C PRO A 60 -0.61 19.99 6.31
N LEU A 61 -0.29 18.81 6.86
CA LEU A 61 -1.02 18.24 8.00
C LEU A 61 -0.82 19.09 9.26
N LEU A 62 0.40 19.56 9.52
CA LEU A 62 0.67 20.50 10.62
C LEU A 62 0.00 21.86 10.40
N GLN A 63 -0.04 22.33 9.15
CA GLN A 63 -0.76 23.57 8.81
C GLN A 63 -2.26 23.45 9.10
N LEU A 64 -2.88 22.33 8.70
CA LEU A 64 -4.28 22.02 9.02
C LEU A 64 -4.50 21.96 10.53
N ALA A 65 -3.65 21.25 11.27
CA ALA A 65 -3.74 21.14 12.72
C ALA A 65 -3.68 22.52 13.41
N SER A 66 -2.84 23.42 12.92
CA SER A 66 -2.72 24.79 13.45
C SER A 66 -3.88 25.71 13.04
N ALA A 67 -4.64 25.36 12.01
CA ALA A 67 -5.78 26.13 11.53
C ALA A 67 -7.08 25.78 12.28
N ILE A 68 -7.23 24.55 12.78
CA ILE A 68 -8.42 24.10 13.51
C ILE A 68 -8.76 25.00 14.72
N PRO A 69 -7.83 25.36 15.62
CA PRO A 69 -8.14 26.21 16.77
C PRO A 69 -8.57 27.62 16.33
N LYS A 70 -7.97 28.14 15.25
CA LYS A 70 -8.29 29.45 14.69
C LYS A 70 -9.72 29.50 14.16
N LEU A 71 -10.15 28.42 13.49
CA LEU A 71 -11.52 28.29 13.02
C LEU A 71 -12.51 28.14 14.18
N LEU A 72 -12.14 27.40 15.23
CA LEU A 72 -13.00 27.19 16.39
C LEU A 72 -13.23 28.47 17.21
N MET A 73 -12.23 29.36 17.26
CA MET A 73 -12.32 30.66 17.95
C MET A 73 -13.12 31.72 17.17
N ILE A 74 -13.39 31.52 15.88
CA ILE A 74 -14.15 32.48 15.05
C ILE A 74 -15.67 32.26 15.16
N VAL A 75 -16.12 31.08 15.61
CA VAL A 75 -17.55 30.72 15.68
C VAL A 75 -18.38 31.48 16.74
N PRO A 76 -17.85 31.92 17.90
CA PRO A 76 -18.71 32.56 18.92
C PRO A 76 -19.24 33.95 18.51
N ASP A 77 -18.45 34.76 17.80
CA ASP A 77 -18.81 36.17 17.53
C ASP A 77 -19.54 36.39 16.19
N SER A 78 -19.45 35.47 15.24
CA SER A 78 -20.04 35.63 13.89
C SER A 78 -21.52 35.28 13.79
N MET A 79 -22.13 34.70 14.84
CA MET A 79 -23.55 34.32 14.85
C MET A 79 -24.50 35.48 15.21
N SER A 80 -23.99 36.62 15.68
CA SER A 80 -24.80 37.80 16.04
C SER A 80 -24.90 38.86 14.92
N GLY A 81 -24.24 38.65 13.77
CA GLY A 81 -24.09 39.63 12.69
C GLY A 81 -24.62 39.18 11.32
N LEU A 82 -25.62 38.31 11.28
CA LEU A 82 -26.18 37.72 10.05
C LEU A 82 -26.85 38.72 9.08
N ASP A 83 -27.01 39.99 9.47
CA ASP A 83 -27.65 41.02 8.63
C ASP A 83 -26.68 41.85 7.77
N ASN A 84 -25.36 41.77 7.98
CA ASN A 84 -24.37 42.57 7.25
C ASN A 84 -23.14 41.76 6.80
N LEU A 85 -23.33 40.81 5.89
CA LEU A 85 -22.22 40.08 5.26
C LEU A 85 -21.75 40.82 3.99
N PRO A 86 -20.58 41.51 4.02
CA PRO A 86 -20.02 42.09 2.81
C PRO A 86 -19.56 40.95 1.88
N LEU A 87 -20.00 40.96 0.61
CA LEU A 87 -19.62 39.96 -0.40
C LEU A 87 -18.11 39.80 -0.63
N SER A 88 -17.27 40.68 -0.04
CA SER A 88 -15.82 40.57 0.00
C SER A 88 -15.27 39.54 1.00
N SER A 89 -16.11 38.99 1.89
CA SER A 89 -15.72 37.94 2.84
C SER A 89 -16.02 36.51 2.33
N LEU A 90 -16.48 36.37 1.08
CA LEU A 90 -16.60 35.06 0.46
C LEU A 90 -15.20 34.44 0.33
N PRO A 91 -15.01 33.17 0.73
CA PRO A 91 -13.72 32.52 0.67
C PRO A 91 -13.23 32.56 -0.78
N GLN A 92 -12.09 33.23 -1.00
CA GLN A 92 -11.42 33.31 -2.29
C GLN A 92 -11.39 31.93 -2.95
N ASN A 93 -11.54 31.89 -4.28
CA ASN A 93 -11.58 30.67 -5.08
C ASN A 93 -10.50 29.65 -4.69
N THR A 94 -9.33 30.09 -4.25
CA THR A 94 -8.25 29.25 -3.72
C THR A 94 -8.68 28.38 -2.54
N THR A 95 -9.38 28.93 -1.55
CA THR A 95 -9.82 28.19 -0.35
C THR A 95 -10.89 27.16 -0.70
N VAL A 96 -11.78 27.49 -1.64
CA VAL A 96 -12.80 26.57 -2.16
C VAL A 96 -12.16 25.44 -2.97
N ILE A 97 -11.19 25.75 -3.83
CA ILE A 97 -10.46 24.76 -4.63
C ILE A 97 -9.66 23.82 -3.71
N PHE A 98 -8.92 24.36 -2.74
CA PHE A 98 -8.17 23.54 -1.78
C PHE A 98 -9.09 22.68 -0.91
N GLY A 99 -10.24 23.23 -0.47
CA GLY A 99 -11.25 22.46 0.26
C GLY A 99 -11.85 21.33 -0.56
N ALA A 100 -12.17 21.58 -1.83
CA ALA A 100 -12.70 20.57 -2.75
C ALA A 100 -11.66 19.46 -3.05
N MET A 101 -10.39 19.82 -3.24
CA MET A 101 -9.32 18.83 -3.42
C MET A 101 -9.10 17.98 -2.17
N LEU A 102 -9.20 18.58 -0.98
CA LEU A 102 -9.06 17.86 0.28
C LEU A 102 -10.22 16.88 0.49
N LEU A 103 -11.46 17.30 0.21
CA LEU A 103 -12.63 16.44 0.29
C LEU A 103 -12.55 15.27 -0.70
N PHE A 104 -12.12 15.53 -1.93
CA PHE A 104 -11.88 14.49 -2.94
C PHE A 104 -10.81 13.48 -2.49
N ALA A 105 -9.70 13.96 -1.91
CA ALA A 105 -8.65 13.09 -1.39
C ALA A 105 -9.15 12.20 -0.24
N VAL A 106 -9.96 12.75 0.68
CA VAL A 106 -10.56 11.98 1.77
C VAL A 106 -11.50 10.91 1.25
N MET A 107 -12.33 11.22 0.24
CA MET A 107 -13.23 10.22 -0.36
C MET A 107 -12.46 9.10 -1.07
N MET A 108 -11.37 9.43 -1.78
CA MET A 108 -10.50 8.43 -2.43
C MET A 108 -9.85 7.49 -1.41
N VAL A 109 -9.29 8.03 -0.33
CA VAL A 109 -8.67 7.23 0.73
C VAL A 109 -9.71 6.38 1.47
N GLY A 110 -10.88 6.94 1.76
CA GLY A 110 -11.99 6.20 2.36
C GLY A 110 -12.41 5.00 1.50
N LYS A 111 -12.49 5.18 0.17
CA LYS A 111 -12.78 4.09 -0.76
C LYS A 111 -11.71 3.00 -0.77
N MET A 112 -10.43 3.36 -0.67
CA MET A 112 -9.33 2.36 -0.60
C MET A 112 -9.22 1.64 0.75
N LEU A 113 -9.88 2.11 1.80
CA LEU A 113 -9.94 1.45 3.11
C LEU A 113 -11.13 0.49 3.23
N GLU A 114 -12.16 0.66 2.40
CA GLU A 114 -13.33 -0.23 2.34
C GLU A 114 -13.08 -1.51 1.51
N ASP A 115 -12.07 -1.52 0.63
CA ASP A 115 -11.62 -2.67 -0.17
C ASP A 115 -10.43 -3.40 0.47
#